data_AF-A0A964TUD2-F1
#
_entry.id   AF-A0A964TUD2-F1
#
_cell.length_a   1.000
_cell.length_b   1.000
_cell.length_c   1.000
_cell.angle_alpha   90.00
_cell.angle_beta   90.00
_cell.angle_gamma   90.00
#
_symmetry.space_group_name_H-M   'P 1'
#
loop_
_entity.id
_entity.type
_entity.pdbx_description
1 polymer ?
#
loop_
_entity_poly.entity_id
_entity_poly.type
_entity_poly.pdbx_seq_one_letter_code
_entity_poly.pdbx_strand_id
1 'polypeptide(L)'
;MRKLMIILLTGFVAACAASGEYEPRDRADEVATYEFHAGAAESWVRYTSIRNWWSVGFGSVVFEMDRSRHYLVDLAGACDLDLHSATTLRVVSDRRNVLSEFDDVIVNGRTCQVRSIRQLDYEAVKAELEADAMPDKKDTIDVATEDQSSGGT
;
A
#
# COMPACT_ATOMS: atom_id res chain seq x y z
N MET A 1 41.41 18.10 38.67
CA MET A 1 40.54 17.00 39.11
C MET A 1 39.13 17.21 38.55
N ARG A 2 38.82 16.70 37.36
CA ARG A 2 37.46 16.30 37.03
C ARG A 2 37.55 15.22 35.97
N LYS A 3 37.16 14.04 36.41
CA LYS A 3 37.44 12.73 35.84
C LYS A 3 36.88 12.62 34.42
N LEU A 4 37.71 12.00 33.58
CA LEU A 4 37.33 11.08 32.52
C LEU A 4 35.95 10.45 32.79
N MET A 5 34.99 10.66 31.89
CA MET A 5 33.84 9.77 31.77
C MET A 5 33.44 9.66 30.30
N ILE A 6 34.24 8.86 29.60
CA ILE A 6 33.82 8.06 28.46
C ILE A 6 32.90 6.95 29.01
N ILE A 7 32.04 6.39 28.15
CA ILE A 7 31.10 5.26 28.36
C ILE A 7 29.76 5.78 28.91
N LEU A 8 28.63 5.73 28.19
CA LEU A 8 28.05 4.59 27.48
C LEU A 8 27.53 4.94 26.08
N LEU A 9 28.15 4.31 25.08
CA LEU A 9 27.52 3.95 23.82
C LEU A 9 26.85 2.58 24.05
N THR A 10 25.53 2.49 24.18
CA THR A 10 24.83 1.21 24.07
C THR A 10 23.36 1.38 23.66
N GLY A 11 23.10 1.15 22.37
CA GLY A 11 21.98 0.35 21.88
C GLY A 11 20.56 0.88 22.06
N PHE A 12 20.08 1.64 21.07
CA PHE A 12 18.67 1.57 20.63
C PHE A 12 18.60 1.80 19.12
N VAL A 13 19.03 0.80 18.34
CA VAL A 13 18.64 0.65 16.93
C VAL A 13 18.04 -0.74 16.80
N ALA A 14 16.82 -0.90 17.30
CA ALA A 14 16.02 -2.11 17.14
C ALA A 14 14.54 -1.73 17.06
N ALA A 15 14.15 -1.05 15.98
CA ALA A 15 12.76 -0.92 15.56
C ALA A 15 12.65 -0.44 14.09
N CYS A 16 13.47 -0.97 13.17
CA CYS A 16 13.20 -0.87 11.73
C CYS A 16 13.13 -2.28 11.14
N ALA A 17 12.36 -3.13 11.79
CA ALA A 17 11.90 -4.39 11.24
C ALA A 17 10.60 -4.76 11.95
N ALA A 18 9.66 -3.81 12.00
CA ALA A 18 8.27 -4.23 11.87
C ALA A 18 8.16 -4.70 10.41
N SER A 19 8.60 -5.94 10.17
CA SER A 19 7.95 -6.78 9.18
C SER A 19 6.51 -6.85 9.66
N GLY A 20 5.72 -5.86 9.27
CA GLY A 20 4.28 -5.97 9.30
C GLY A 20 4.01 -7.20 8.45
N GLU A 21 3.75 -8.31 9.12
CA GLU A 21 2.91 -9.35 8.56
C GLU A 21 1.66 -8.56 8.11
N TYR A 22 1.58 -8.27 6.81
CA TYR A 22 0.41 -7.67 6.22
C TYR A 22 -0.62 -8.78 6.36
N GLU A 23 -1.35 -8.77 7.48
CA GLU A 23 -2.54 -9.60 7.66
C GLU A 23 -3.29 -9.53 6.35
N PRO A 24 -3.62 -10.66 5.69
CA PRO A 24 -4.26 -10.63 4.39
C PRO A 24 -5.59 -9.91 4.55
N ARG A 25 -5.61 -8.59 4.31
CA ARG A 25 -6.84 -7.83 4.11
C ARG A 25 -7.59 -8.55 3.03
N ASP A 26 -8.92 -8.61 3.16
CA ASP A 26 -9.72 -9.02 2.03
C ASP A 26 -9.36 -8.09 0.87
N ARG A 27 -8.80 -8.65 -0.20
CA ARG A 27 -8.27 -7.86 -1.33
C ARG A 27 -9.37 -7.03 -1.98
N ALA A 28 -10.62 -7.46 -1.83
CA ALA A 28 -11.79 -6.70 -2.26
C ALA A 28 -11.92 -5.39 -1.46
N ASP A 29 -11.72 -5.45 -0.15
CA ASP A 29 -11.79 -4.27 0.73
C ASP A 29 -10.63 -3.31 0.44
N GLU A 30 -9.43 -3.83 0.20
CA GLU A 30 -8.29 -3.01 -0.18
C GLU A 30 -8.57 -2.22 -1.47
N VAL A 31 -9.04 -2.89 -2.54
CA VAL A 31 -9.38 -2.23 -3.81
C VAL A 31 -10.42 -1.13 -3.60
N ALA A 32 -11.42 -1.34 -2.75
CA ALA A 32 -12.49 -0.37 -2.51
C ALA A 32 -11.94 0.97 -1.99
N THR A 33 -10.97 0.96 -1.07
CA THR A 33 -10.32 2.19 -0.58
C THR A 33 -9.62 2.94 -1.72
N TYR A 34 -8.87 2.24 -2.58
CA TYR A 34 -8.22 2.87 -3.72
C TYR A 34 -9.23 3.44 -4.72
N GLU A 35 -10.31 2.71 -5.00
CA GLU A 35 -11.35 3.15 -5.92
C GLU A 35 -12.12 4.37 -5.40
N PHE A 36 -12.37 4.43 -4.09
CA PHE A 36 -13.08 5.53 -3.44
C PHE A 36 -12.31 6.86 -3.54
N HIS A 37 -10.99 6.81 -3.38
CA HIS A 37 -10.10 7.97 -3.50
C HIS A 37 -9.59 8.22 -4.93
N ALA A 38 -10.08 7.47 -5.91
CA ALA A 38 -9.77 7.68 -7.31
C ALA A 38 -10.70 8.73 -7.93
N GLY A 39 -10.13 9.65 -8.68
CA GLY A 39 -10.85 10.68 -9.41
C GLY A 39 -11.61 10.16 -10.63
N ALA A 40 -12.02 11.09 -11.49
CA ALA A 40 -12.67 10.76 -12.76
C ALA A 40 -11.73 9.98 -13.69
N ALA A 41 -12.30 9.13 -14.54
CA ALA A 41 -11.55 8.43 -15.57
C ALA A 41 -11.00 9.41 -16.62
N GLU A 42 -9.71 9.26 -16.93
CA GLU A 42 -8.99 10.01 -17.94
C GLU A 42 -8.67 9.09 -19.12
N SER A 43 -8.99 9.54 -20.34
CA SER A 43 -8.67 8.77 -21.56
C SER A 43 -7.16 8.58 -21.79
N TRP A 44 -6.34 9.50 -21.28
CA TRP A 44 -4.89 9.42 -21.32
C TRP A 44 -4.25 10.38 -20.32
N VAL A 45 -3.03 10.07 -19.92
CA VAL A 45 -2.20 10.91 -19.04
C VAL A 45 -0.79 11.02 -19.59
N ARG A 46 -0.14 12.16 -19.38
CA ARG A 46 1.28 12.34 -19.70
C ARG A 46 2.14 12.03 -18.50
N TYR A 47 3.28 11.40 -18.74
CA TYR A 47 4.27 11.10 -17.71
C TYR A 47 5.68 11.21 -18.28
N THR A 48 6.65 11.63 -17.49
CA THR A 48 8.07 11.59 -17.92
C THR A 48 8.74 10.28 -17.53
N SER A 49 8.32 9.69 -16.41
CA SER A 49 8.77 8.40 -15.93
C SER A 49 7.71 7.76 -15.04
N ILE A 50 7.65 6.43 -15.07
CA ILE A 50 6.98 5.63 -14.03
C ILE A 50 8.08 5.24 -13.06
N ARG A 51 8.00 5.73 -11.83
CA ARG A 51 9.02 5.57 -10.78
C ARG A 51 8.86 4.25 -10.05
N ASN A 52 7.61 3.87 -9.78
CA ASN A 52 7.26 2.66 -9.08
C ASN A 52 5.88 2.18 -9.50
N TRP A 53 5.57 0.92 -9.18
CA TRP A 53 4.24 0.36 -9.33
C TRP A 53 4.00 -0.71 -8.27
N TRP A 54 2.73 -0.95 -7.95
CA TRP A 54 2.31 -2.08 -7.13
C TRP A 54 0.90 -2.52 -7.55
N SER A 55 0.59 -3.78 -7.30
CA SER A 55 -0.74 -4.33 -7.53
C SER A 55 -1.69 -3.92 -6.41
N VAL A 56 -2.94 -3.69 -6.77
CA VAL A 56 -4.06 -3.44 -5.86
C VAL A 56 -5.16 -4.41 -6.27
N GLY A 57 -5.43 -5.37 -5.39
CA GLY A 57 -6.30 -6.52 -5.71
C GLY A 57 -5.81 -7.35 -6.89
N PHE A 58 -6.77 -7.86 -7.68
CA PHE A 58 -6.49 -8.79 -8.78
C PHE A 58 -6.36 -8.12 -10.14
N GLY A 59 -7.02 -6.97 -10.33
CA GLY A 59 -7.19 -6.36 -11.65
C GLY A 59 -6.60 -4.98 -11.79
N SER A 60 -6.01 -4.41 -10.74
CA SER A 60 -5.59 -3.00 -10.76
C SER A 60 -4.15 -2.85 -10.32
N VAL A 61 -3.49 -1.82 -10.85
CA VAL A 61 -2.16 -1.38 -10.43
C VAL A 61 -2.19 0.09 -10.10
N VAL A 62 -1.35 0.51 -9.17
CA VAL A 62 -1.04 1.92 -9.01
C VAL A 62 0.28 2.21 -9.68
N PHE A 63 0.31 3.24 -10.53
CA PHE A 63 1.54 3.82 -11.04
C PHE A 63 1.90 5.07 -10.27
N GLU A 64 3.10 5.06 -9.67
CA GLU A 64 3.76 6.29 -9.20
C GLU A 64 4.49 6.92 -10.39
N MET A 65 3.99 8.06 -10.85
CA MET A 65 4.56 8.84 -11.94
C MET A 65 5.42 9.99 -11.40
N ASP A 66 5.97 10.79 -12.32
CA ASP A 66 6.69 12.01 -11.98
C ASP A 66 5.87 12.97 -11.11
N ARG A 67 6.57 13.71 -10.24
CA ARG A 67 6.01 14.67 -9.28
C ARG A 67 5.08 14.03 -8.24
N SER A 68 5.31 12.76 -7.91
CA SER A 68 4.53 12.01 -6.91
C SER A 68 3.03 11.91 -7.26
N ARG A 69 2.70 11.94 -8.55
CA ARG A 69 1.35 11.69 -9.02
C ARG A 69 1.10 10.19 -9.03
N HIS A 70 -0.03 9.78 -8.48
CA HIS A 70 -0.44 8.39 -8.43
C HIS A 70 -1.66 8.20 -9.32
N TYR A 71 -1.68 7.09 -10.05
CA TYR A 71 -2.80 6.74 -10.89
C TYR A 71 -3.22 5.31 -10.58
N LEU A 72 -4.49 5.12 -10.26
CA LEU A 72 -5.11 3.80 -10.25
C LEU A 72 -5.44 3.43 -11.69
N VAL A 73 -4.91 2.30 -12.12
CA VAL A 73 -5.04 1.79 -13.48
C VAL A 73 -5.66 0.41 -13.43
N ASP A 74 -6.86 0.30 -13.97
CA ASP A 74 -7.55 -0.98 -14.06
C ASP A 74 -7.11 -1.69 -15.34
N LEU A 75 -6.80 -2.96 -15.23
CA LEU A 75 -6.30 -3.82 -16.30
C LEU A 75 -7.36 -4.87 -16.66
N ALA A 76 -7.40 -5.25 -17.93
CA ALA A 76 -8.26 -6.31 -18.43
C ALA A 76 -7.47 -7.32 -19.27
N GLY A 77 -7.77 -8.60 -19.10
CA GLY A 77 -7.12 -9.69 -19.84
C GLY A 77 -6.41 -10.67 -18.91
N ALA A 78 -5.57 -11.53 -19.49
CA ALA A 78 -5.06 -12.74 -18.84
C ALA A 78 -3.96 -12.51 -17.78
N CYS A 79 -3.59 -11.26 -17.45
CA CYS A 79 -2.60 -10.97 -16.42
C CYS A 79 -3.19 -10.86 -15.00
N ASP A 80 -4.52 -10.80 -14.87
CA ASP A 80 -5.25 -10.72 -13.61
C ASP A 80 -4.92 -11.87 -12.64
N LEU A 81 -4.64 -13.06 -13.18
CA LEU A 81 -4.27 -14.26 -12.41
C LEU A 81 -2.93 -14.13 -11.68
N ASP A 82 -2.00 -13.32 -12.20
CA ASP A 82 -0.60 -13.27 -11.76
C ASP A 82 -0.17 -11.88 -11.26
N LEU A 83 -1.09 -10.89 -11.22
CA LEU A 83 -0.73 -9.49 -10.97
C LEU A 83 -0.15 -9.27 -9.56
N HIS A 84 -0.67 -9.97 -8.56
CA HIS A 84 -0.21 -9.84 -7.18
C HIS A 84 1.22 -10.38 -6.96
N SER A 85 1.58 -11.45 -7.66
CA SER A 85 2.91 -12.07 -7.58
C SER A 85 3.86 -11.55 -8.66
N ALA A 86 3.46 -10.54 -9.42
CA ALA A 86 4.25 -10.00 -10.50
C ALA A 86 5.50 -9.30 -9.97
N THR A 87 6.64 -9.64 -10.56
CA THR A 87 7.94 -8.98 -10.29
C THR A 87 8.36 -8.07 -11.43
N THR A 88 7.71 -8.22 -12.59
CA THR A 88 8.01 -7.45 -13.80
C THR A 88 6.73 -6.87 -14.38
N LEU A 89 6.80 -5.59 -14.71
CA LEU A 89 5.74 -4.87 -15.41
C LEU A 89 6.36 -3.94 -16.45
N ARG A 90 5.77 -3.92 -17.64
CA ARG A 90 6.17 -3.02 -18.73
C ARG A 90 4.94 -2.44 -19.40
N VAL A 91 4.89 -1.12 -19.52
CA VAL A 91 3.92 -0.44 -20.38
C VAL A 91 4.38 -0.51 -21.84
N VAL A 92 3.47 -0.86 -22.73
CA VAL A 92 3.62 -0.85 -24.19
C VAL A 92 2.68 0.21 -24.73
N SER A 93 3.25 1.31 -25.21
CA SER A 93 2.50 2.43 -25.76
C SER A 93 3.10 2.86 -27.10
N ASP A 94 2.23 3.19 -28.05
CA ASP A 94 2.62 3.74 -29.34
C ASP A 94 3.04 5.21 -29.25
N ARG A 95 2.68 5.88 -28.15
CA ARG A 95 2.97 7.30 -27.92
C ARG A 95 4.00 7.45 -26.82
N ARG A 96 5.11 8.14 -27.12
CA ARG A 96 6.11 8.46 -26.09
C ARG A 96 5.46 9.25 -24.96
N ASN A 97 5.73 8.84 -23.72
CA ASN A 97 5.40 9.60 -22.51
C ASN A 97 3.89 9.84 -22.33
N VAL A 98 3.07 8.92 -22.84
CA VAL A 98 1.62 8.92 -22.69
C VAL A 98 1.20 7.53 -22.28
N LEU A 99 0.35 7.44 -21.26
CA LEU A 99 -0.39 6.24 -20.90
C LEU A 99 -1.83 6.48 -21.34
N SER A 100 -2.44 5.55 -22.07
CA SER A 100 -3.84 5.65 -22.50
C SER A 100 -4.62 4.35 -22.32
N GLU A 101 -5.95 4.45 -22.35
CA GLU A 101 -6.88 3.32 -22.27
C GLU A 101 -6.79 2.32 -23.45
N PHE A 102 -5.92 2.59 -24.42
CA PHE A 102 -5.64 1.68 -25.53
C PHE A 102 -4.25 1.04 -25.42
N ASP A 103 -3.48 1.42 -24.41
CA ASP A 103 -2.14 0.89 -24.21
C ASP A 103 -2.21 -0.49 -23.54
N ASP A 104 -1.15 -1.26 -23.75
CA ASP A 104 -0.99 -2.57 -23.14
C ASP A 104 -0.01 -2.50 -21.97
N VAL A 105 -0.21 -3.37 -20.99
CA VAL A 105 0.71 -3.66 -19.90
C VAL A 105 1.11 -5.12 -19.98
N ILE A 106 2.41 -5.38 -20.06
CA ILE A 106 2.97 -6.73 -19.99
C ILE A 106 3.37 -7.01 -18.55
N VAL A 107 2.71 -8.00 -17.95
CA VAL A 107 2.94 -8.44 -16.57
C VAL A 107 3.40 -9.90 -16.62
N ASN A 108 4.62 -10.19 -16.16
CA ASN A 108 5.22 -11.53 -16.26
C ASN A 108 5.11 -12.20 -17.65
N GLY A 109 5.17 -11.39 -18.72
CA GLY A 109 5.04 -11.85 -20.10
C GLY A 109 3.61 -12.04 -20.61
N ARG A 110 2.58 -11.83 -19.79
CA ARG A 110 1.17 -11.80 -20.20
C ARG A 110 0.74 -10.37 -20.53
N THR A 111 -0.05 -10.22 -21.58
CA THR A 111 -0.56 -8.91 -22.02
C THR A 111 -1.89 -8.62 -21.36
N CYS A 112 -2.04 -7.40 -20.85
CA CYS A 112 -3.28 -6.83 -20.36
C CYS A 112 -3.52 -5.47 -20.99
N GLN A 113 -4.78 -5.18 -21.30
CA GLN A 113 -5.19 -3.89 -21.79
C GLN A 113 -5.47 -2.95 -20.61
N VAL A 114 -5.06 -1.69 -20.72
CA VAL A 114 -5.49 -0.63 -19.80
C VAL A 114 -6.97 -0.34 -20.02
N ARG A 115 -7.80 -0.44 -18.99
CA ARG A 115 -9.25 -0.20 -19.08
C ARG A 115 -9.65 1.19 -18.60
N SER A 116 -9.02 1.66 -17.54
CA SER A 116 -9.27 2.99 -16.97
C SER A 116 -8.00 3.51 -16.35
N ILE A 117 -7.85 4.83 -16.40
CA ILE A 117 -6.79 5.57 -15.73
C ILE A 117 -7.47 6.63 -14.87
N ARG A 118 -7.27 6.58 -13.56
CA ARG A 118 -7.86 7.54 -12.63
C ARG A 118 -6.78 8.12 -11.74
N GLN A 119 -6.68 9.45 -11.67
CA GLN A 119 -5.76 10.08 -10.73
C GLN A 119 -6.18 9.74 -9.29
N LEU A 120 -5.22 9.33 -8.46
CA LEU A 120 -5.46 8.87 -7.10
C LEU A 120 -5.03 9.94 -6.10
N ASP A 121 -5.89 10.25 -5.11
CA ASP A 121 -5.47 10.94 -3.90
C ASP A 121 -4.77 9.94 -2.96
N TYR A 122 -3.48 9.72 -3.24
CA TYR A 122 -2.72 8.70 -2.53
C TYR A 122 -2.46 9.04 -1.05
N GLU A 123 -2.48 10.33 -0.68
CA GLU A 123 -2.35 10.71 0.73
C GLU A 123 -3.60 10.31 1.52
N ALA A 124 -4.79 10.50 0.94
CA ALA A 124 -6.05 10.04 1.53
C ALA A 124 -6.11 8.50 1.63
N VAL A 125 -5.67 7.79 0.59
CA VAL A 125 -5.57 6.32 0.62
C VAL A 125 -4.69 5.85 1.78
N LYS A 126 -3.48 6.39 1.91
CA LYS A 126 -2.58 6.00 3.01
C LYS A 126 -3.21 6.27 4.38
N ALA A 127 -3.85 7.43 4.56
CA ALA A 127 -4.49 7.78 5.82
C ALA A 127 -5.61 6.79 6.20
N GLU A 128 -6.41 6.34 5.23
CA GLU A 128 -7.46 5.35 5.45
C GLU A 128 -6.87 3.96 5.73
N LEU A 129 -5.90 3.52 4.93
CA LEU A 129 -5.24 2.23 5.15
C LEU A 129 -4.52 2.17 6.51
N GLU A 130 -3.95 3.29 6.98
CA GLU A 130 -3.34 3.39 8.32
C GLU A 130 -4.40 3.36 9.43
N ALA A 131 -5.52 4.08 9.27
CA ALA A 131 -6.62 4.07 10.23
C ALA A 131 -7.20 2.66 10.40
N ASP A 132 -7.37 1.92 9.31
CA ASP A 132 -7.87 0.54 9.32
C ASP A 132 -6.84 -0.47 9.85
N ALA A 133 -5.55 -0.11 9.89
CA ALA A 133 -4.49 -0.98 10.40
C ALA A 133 -4.31 -0.87 11.92
N MET A 134 -4.93 0.12 12.57
CA MET A 134 -4.88 0.28 14.03
C MET A 134 -6.01 -0.54 14.67
N PRO A 135 -5.73 -1.75 15.22
CA PRO A 135 -6.73 -2.46 16.00
C PRO A 135 -7.12 -1.61 17.22
N ASP A 136 -8.43 -1.47 17.45
CA ASP A 136 -8.99 -0.79 18.61
C ASP A 136 -8.34 -1.36 19.88
N LYS A 137 -7.53 -0.56 20.58
CA LYS A 137 -7.01 -0.87 21.92
C LYS A 137 -8.18 -0.72 22.91
N LYS A 138 -9.19 -1.56 22.78
CA LYS A 138 -10.30 -1.70 23.70
C LYS A 138 -10.52 -3.18 23.96
N ASP A 139 -9.61 -3.73 24.75
CA ASP A 139 -9.89 -4.83 25.69
C ASP A 139 -8.81 -4.76 26.78
N THR A 140 -8.73 -3.63 27.47
CA THR A 140 -8.23 -3.66 28.85
C THR A 140 -9.44 -4.05 29.68
N ILE A 141 -9.70 -5.36 29.79
CA ILE A 141 -10.55 -5.87 30.85
C ILE A 141 -9.77 -5.61 32.13
N ASP A 142 -10.10 -4.51 32.80
CA ASP A 142 -9.72 -4.27 34.19
C ASP A 142 -10.39 -5.35 35.03
N VAL A 143 -9.76 -6.53 35.14
CA VAL A 143 -10.03 -7.45 36.24
C VAL A 143 -9.42 -6.80 37.46
N ALA A 144 -10.20 -5.91 38.08
CA ALA A 144 -10.01 -5.51 39.45
C ALA A 144 -10.06 -6.79 40.31
N THR A 145 -8.89 -7.27 40.72
CA THR A 145 -8.79 -8.23 41.82
C THR A 145 -9.24 -7.48 43.08
N GLU A 146 -10.51 -7.64 43.43
CA GLU A 146 -11.03 -7.25 44.74
C GLU A 146 -10.29 -8.06 45.82
N ASP A 147 -9.64 -7.31 46.71
CA ASP A 147 -9.16 -7.79 48.00
C ASP A 147 -10.30 -8.45 48.78
N GLN A 148 -10.22 -9.76 49.02
CA GLN A 148 -10.92 -10.39 50.14
C GLN A 148 -9.92 -10.85 51.18
N SER A 149 -9.53 -9.88 52.00
CA SER A 149 -9.18 -10.11 53.40
C SER A 149 -10.42 -10.66 54.13
N SER A 150 -10.36 -11.90 54.60
CA SER A 150 -11.29 -12.43 55.62
C SER A 150 -10.53 -13.37 56.53
N GLY A 151 -10.55 -13.08 57.83
CA GLY A 151 -9.73 -13.71 58.86
C GLY A 151 -10.31 -14.95 59.53
N GLY A 152 -9.59 -15.41 60.56
CA GLY A 152 -9.99 -16.40 61.57
C GLY A 152 -9.82 -17.85 61.08
N THR A 153 -9.18 -18.77 61.81
CA THR A 153 -8.93 -18.89 63.26
C THR A 153 -7.67 -19.71 63.51
#